data_AF-A0A966PPI3-F1
#
_entry.id   AF-A0A966PPI3-F1
#
_cell.length_a   1.000
_cell.length_b   1.000
_cell.length_c   1.000
_cell.angle_alpha   90.00
_cell.angle_beta   90.00
_cell.angle_gamma   90.00
#
_symmetry.space_group_name_H-M   'P 1'
#
loop_
_entity.id
_entity.type
_entity.pdbx_description
1 polymer ?
#
loop_
_entity_poly.entity_id
_entity_poly.type
_entity_poly.pdbx_seq_one_letter_code
_entity_poly.pdbx_strand_id
1 'polypeptide(L)'
;MAGQADMNLPSDEADSDSEAEAEVTLEEILAELEAEGMEDAAHRDPGHSDGHDTPIYPELEEKKAKHGEEEMEEAKKSKAEEELEEAKATIETLRQDLQEVNLLNAKYLYMNKLFKSKSLTESQKVKVVNALDRATNVAEVKNTYETLKESFNETKKAQLKESIGFASQAAGVAPKANIVDADPFINRWQTLAGIKK
;
A
#
# COMPACT_ATOMS: atom_id res chain seq x y z
N MET A 1 12.30 -61.70 7.09
CA MET A 1 11.34 -60.58 7.05
C MET A 1 11.43 -59.95 5.67
N ALA A 2 10.27 -59.66 5.09
CA ALA A 2 10.03 -59.53 3.65
C ALA A 2 10.65 -58.27 3.01
N GLY A 3 10.67 -58.29 1.67
CA GLY A 3 11.47 -57.44 0.81
C GLY A 3 11.05 -55.97 0.78
N GLN A 4 12.05 -55.13 0.49
CA GLN A 4 11.87 -53.77 0.03
C GLN A 4 11.48 -53.83 -1.45
N ALA A 5 10.25 -53.40 -1.75
CA ALA A 5 9.80 -53.14 -3.11
C ALA A 5 10.14 -51.69 -3.45
N ASP A 6 11.14 -51.51 -4.31
CA ASP A 6 11.36 -50.29 -5.08
C ASP A 6 10.14 -50.06 -5.98
N MET A 7 9.22 -49.20 -5.54
CA MET A 7 8.19 -48.61 -6.42
C MET A 7 8.77 -47.35 -7.04
N ASN A 8 9.57 -47.54 -8.10
CA ASN A 8 9.88 -46.50 -9.05
C ASN A 8 8.66 -46.34 -9.98
N LEU A 9 7.76 -45.41 -9.64
CA LEU A 9 6.75 -44.91 -10.58
C LEU A 9 7.35 -43.75 -11.40
N PRO A 10 7.42 -43.86 -12.73
CA PRO A 10 7.45 -42.70 -13.60
C PRO A 10 6.00 -42.23 -13.83
N SER A 11 5.65 -41.07 -13.29
CA SER A 11 4.51 -40.26 -13.78
C SER A 11 5.16 -39.03 -14.43
N ASP A 12 5.52 -39.13 -15.70
CA ASP A 12 4.63 -38.89 -16.86
C ASP A 12 4.11 -37.45 -16.82
N GLU A 13 4.66 -36.69 -17.76
CA GLU A 13 4.29 -35.33 -18.14
C GLU A 13 2.78 -35.25 -18.33
N ALA A 14 2.11 -34.41 -17.55
CA ALA A 14 0.75 -33.99 -17.83
C ALA A 14 0.63 -32.49 -17.57
N ASP A 15 0.55 -31.77 -18.68
CA ASP A 15 -0.24 -30.57 -18.84
C ASP A 15 0.15 -29.33 -18.02
N SER A 16 1.19 -28.68 -18.54
CA SER A 16 1.23 -27.22 -18.63
C SER A 16 0.10 -26.75 -19.58
N ASP A 17 -1.15 -26.88 -19.17
CA ASP A 17 -2.30 -26.31 -19.88
C ASP A 17 -2.84 -25.12 -19.06
N SER A 18 -2.37 -23.93 -19.45
CA SER A 18 -3.22 -22.79 -19.76
C SER A 18 -4.62 -22.76 -19.10
N GLU A 19 -4.68 -22.42 -17.83
CA GLU A 19 -5.72 -21.52 -17.36
C GLU A 19 -5.02 -20.20 -17.08
N ALA A 20 -4.94 -19.37 -18.13
CA ALA A 20 -4.91 -17.94 -17.93
C ALA A 20 -6.22 -17.59 -17.22
N GLU A 21 -6.23 -17.77 -15.89
CA GLU A 21 -7.06 -16.94 -15.04
C GLU A 21 -6.82 -15.53 -15.53
N ALA A 22 -7.88 -14.84 -15.92
CA ALA A 22 -7.79 -13.42 -16.21
C ALA A 22 -7.33 -12.75 -14.91
N GLU A 23 -6.01 -12.68 -14.72
CA GLU A 23 -5.37 -11.93 -13.67
C GLU A 23 -5.73 -10.49 -13.95
N VAL A 24 -6.78 -10.01 -13.31
CA VAL A 24 -7.23 -8.63 -13.41
C VAL A 24 -6.00 -7.76 -13.16
N THR A 25 -5.53 -7.11 -14.23
CA THR A 25 -4.20 -6.51 -14.23
C THR A 25 -4.21 -5.24 -13.39
N LEU A 26 -3.05 -4.89 -12.84
CA LEU A 26 -2.91 -3.71 -11.97
C LEU A 26 -3.40 -2.43 -12.67
N GLU A 27 -3.18 -2.32 -13.99
CA GLU A 27 -3.69 -1.24 -14.81
C GLU A 27 -5.21 -1.24 -14.94
N GLU A 28 -5.85 -2.40 -15.02
CA GLU A 28 -7.31 -2.53 -15.21
C GLU A 28 -8.08 -2.08 -13.97
N ILE A 29 -7.69 -2.54 -12.78
CA ILE A 29 -8.31 -2.13 -11.51
C ILE A 29 -8.05 -0.64 -11.23
N LEU A 30 -6.84 -0.14 -11.52
CA LEU A 30 -6.52 1.27 -11.33
C LEU A 30 -7.29 2.17 -12.31
N ALA A 31 -7.51 1.72 -13.55
CA ALA A 31 -8.30 2.45 -14.53
C ALA A 31 -9.78 2.54 -14.15
N GLU A 32 -10.36 1.45 -13.62
CA GLU A 32 -11.73 1.46 -13.10
C GLU A 32 -11.88 2.39 -11.88
N LEU A 33 -10.89 2.40 -10.98
CA LEU A 33 -10.91 3.24 -9.78
C LEU A 33 -10.75 4.74 -10.06
N GLU A 34 -10.05 5.13 -11.14
CA GLU A 34 -9.83 6.53 -11.49
C GLU A 34 -11.01 7.12 -12.30
N ALA A 35 -11.72 6.27 -13.07
CA ALA A 35 -12.89 6.69 -13.85
C ALA A 35 -14.12 7.01 -13.00
N GLU A 36 -14.28 6.39 -11.83
CA GLU A 36 -15.48 6.54 -10.99
C GLU A 36 -15.44 7.73 -10.02
N GLY A 37 -14.32 8.46 -9.95
CA GLY A 37 -14.07 9.49 -8.92
C GLY A 37 -14.39 10.95 -9.29
N MET A 38 -15.00 11.25 -10.44
CA MET A 38 -15.03 12.64 -10.95
C MET A 38 -16.35 13.18 -11.53
N GLU A 39 -17.49 12.53 -11.36
CA GLU A 39 -18.76 13.07 -11.87
C GLU A 39 -19.84 13.09 -10.78
N ASP A 40 -19.99 14.23 -10.09
CA ASP A 40 -21.30 14.76 -9.69
C ASP A 40 -21.15 16.07 -8.90
N ALA A 41 -20.92 17.17 -9.62
CA ALA A 41 -20.95 18.51 -9.06
C ALA A 41 -21.64 19.49 -10.01
N ALA A 42 -22.92 19.28 -10.34
CA ALA A 42 -23.83 20.35 -10.76
C ALA A 42 -25.26 19.84 -11.03
N HIS A 43 -26.13 19.89 -10.02
CA HIS A 43 -27.55 20.11 -10.29
C HIS A 43 -28.04 21.29 -9.44
N ARG A 44 -28.04 22.47 -10.07
CA ARG A 44 -28.61 23.71 -9.54
C ARG A 44 -29.92 23.96 -10.27
N ASP A 45 -31.03 23.82 -9.55
CA ASP A 45 -32.39 24.12 -10.00
C ASP A 45 -32.61 25.64 -10.16
N PRO A 46 -33.20 26.10 -11.28
CA PRO A 46 -33.75 27.45 -11.35
C PRO A 46 -35.24 27.45 -11.75
N GLY A 47 -36.09 27.77 -10.77
CA GLY A 47 -36.96 28.96 -10.86
C GLY A 47 -38.34 28.79 -11.51
N HIS A 48 -39.35 28.85 -10.65
CA HIS A 48 -40.77 29.03 -10.94
C HIS A 48 -41.09 30.47 -11.43
N SER A 49 -41.93 30.62 -12.46
CA SER A 49 -42.50 31.93 -12.84
C SER A 49 -43.98 31.83 -13.20
N ASP A 50 -44.74 32.71 -12.55
CA ASP A 50 -46.19 32.89 -12.49
C ASP A 50 -46.82 33.51 -13.76
N GLY A 51 -48.11 33.21 -14.00
CA GLY A 51 -49.05 34.11 -14.67
C GLY A 51 -49.72 33.64 -15.98
N HIS A 52 -51.04 33.37 -15.95
CA HIS A 52 -52.02 34.02 -16.86
C HIS A 52 -53.50 33.73 -16.49
N ASP A 53 -54.27 34.81 -16.33
CA ASP A 53 -55.73 34.88 -16.13
C ASP A 53 -56.56 34.24 -17.26
N THR A 54 -57.65 33.54 -16.91
CA THR A 54 -58.78 33.26 -17.82
C THR A 54 -60.15 33.38 -17.13
N PRO A 55 -61.22 33.86 -17.81
CA PRO A 55 -62.49 34.26 -17.17
C PRO A 55 -63.48 33.10 -16.99
N ILE A 56 -64.28 33.19 -15.92
CA ILE A 56 -65.27 32.19 -15.41
C ILE A 56 -66.66 32.37 -16.06
N TYR A 57 -67.36 31.26 -16.41
CA TYR A 57 -68.82 30.92 -16.23
C TYR A 57 -69.13 29.55 -16.93
N PRO A 58 -70.08 28.67 -16.51
CA PRO A 58 -70.78 28.42 -15.22
C PRO A 58 -70.43 27.01 -14.63
N GLU A 59 -69.76 26.87 -13.49
CA GLU A 59 -70.32 26.74 -12.11
C GLU A 59 -71.32 25.58 -11.88
N LEU A 60 -70.82 24.35 -11.68
CA LEU A 60 -70.90 23.58 -10.40
C LEU A 60 -70.64 22.07 -10.51
N GLU A 61 -70.67 21.45 -11.71
CA GLU A 61 -70.42 20.00 -11.87
C GLU A 61 -69.00 19.64 -12.34
N GLU A 62 -68.42 20.36 -13.31
CA GLU A 62 -67.03 20.14 -13.75
C GLU A 62 -65.98 20.50 -12.69
N LYS A 63 -66.31 21.44 -11.80
CA LYS A 63 -65.39 21.91 -10.75
C LYS A 63 -65.06 20.82 -9.72
N LYS A 64 -65.97 19.86 -9.49
CA LYS A 64 -65.70 18.71 -8.61
C LYS A 64 -64.87 17.62 -9.29
N ALA A 65 -65.04 17.44 -10.60
CA ALA A 65 -64.24 16.48 -11.36
C ALA A 65 -62.79 16.95 -11.51
N LYS A 66 -62.57 18.24 -11.83
CA LYS A 66 -61.22 18.82 -11.93
C LYS A 66 -60.48 18.87 -10.59
N HIS A 67 -61.18 19.23 -9.51
CA HIS A 67 -60.55 19.28 -8.18
C HIS A 67 -60.16 17.89 -7.66
N GLY A 68 -60.92 16.84 -8.03
CA GLY A 68 -60.57 15.46 -7.72
C GLY A 68 -59.42 14.90 -8.58
N GLU A 69 -59.28 15.35 -9.84
CA GLU A 69 -58.13 15.02 -10.68
C GLU A 69 -56.86 15.74 -10.22
N GLU A 70 -56.94 17.03 -9.87
CA GLU A 70 -55.82 17.82 -9.34
C GLU A 70 -55.32 17.27 -8.00
N GLU A 71 -56.22 16.93 -7.06
CA GLU A 71 -55.85 16.27 -5.80
C GLU A 71 -55.23 14.88 -6.01
N MET A 72 -55.68 14.14 -7.03
CA MET A 72 -55.10 12.82 -7.37
C MET A 72 -53.73 12.94 -8.04
N GLU A 73 -53.52 13.95 -8.89
CA GLU A 73 -52.21 14.28 -9.49
C GLU A 73 -51.22 14.71 -8.42
N GLU A 74 -51.62 15.59 -7.50
CA GLU A 74 -50.79 16.07 -6.41
C GLU A 74 -50.42 14.93 -5.44
N ALA A 75 -51.36 14.04 -5.11
CA ALA A 75 -51.09 12.84 -4.33
C ALA A 75 -50.14 11.85 -5.05
N LYS A 76 -50.26 11.69 -6.37
CA LYS A 76 -49.33 10.86 -7.16
C LYS A 76 -47.94 11.48 -7.21
N LYS A 77 -47.84 12.79 -7.34
CA LYS A 77 -46.58 13.54 -7.39
C LYS A 77 -45.87 13.51 -6.03
N SER A 78 -46.60 13.69 -4.93
CA SER A 78 -46.08 13.51 -3.56
C SER A 78 -45.55 12.10 -3.35
N LYS A 79 -46.30 11.08 -3.76
CA LYS A 79 -45.87 9.69 -3.63
C LYS A 79 -44.65 9.37 -4.50
N ALA A 80 -44.58 9.92 -5.71
CA ALA A 80 -43.42 9.77 -6.59
C ALA A 80 -42.18 10.52 -6.05
N GLU A 81 -42.36 11.65 -5.36
CA GLU A 81 -41.29 12.38 -4.68
C GLU A 81 -40.76 11.60 -3.47
N GLU A 82 -41.65 11.00 -2.68
CA GLU A 82 -41.30 10.09 -1.57
C GLU A 82 -40.51 8.86 -2.07
N GLU A 83 -41.02 8.17 -3.10
CA GLU A 83 -40.34 7.01 -3.72
C GLU A 83 -38.96 7.41 -4.30
N LEU A 84 -38.84 8.63 -4.84
CA LEU A 84 -37.56 9.17 -5.32
C LEU A 84 -36.57 9.45 -4.19
N GLU A 85 -37.03 10.00 -3.07
CA GLU A 85 -36.20 10.26 -1.90
C GLU A 85 -35.71 8.96 -1.26
N GLU A 86 -36.60 7.98 -1.11
CA GLU A 86 -36.25 6.63 -0.68
C GLU A 86 -35.22 5.98 -1.61
N ALA A 87 -35.43 6.05 -2.93
CA ALA A 87 -34.49 5.53 -3.90
C ALA A 87 -33.11 6.21 -3.80
N LYS A 88 -33.07 7.54 -3.64
CA LYS A 88 -31.80 8.28 -3.44
C LYS A 88 -31.10 7.86 -2.16
N ALA A 89 -31.83 7.71 -1.06
CA ALA A 89 -31.27 7.23 0.20
C ALA A 89 -30.68 5.82 0.03
N THR A 90 -31.37 4.91 -0.65
CA THR A 90 -30.81 3.57 -0.94
C THR A 90 -29.54 3.64 -1.79
N ILE A 91 -29.50 4.51 -2.82
CA ILE A 91 -28.31 4.70 -3.66
C ILE A 91 -27.14 5.23 -2.82
N GLU A 92 -27.38 6.17 -1.92
CA GLU A 92 -26.34 6.68 -1.02
C GLU A 92 -25.79 5.59 -0.09
N THR A 93 -26.64 4.74 0.47
CA THR A 93 -26.19 3.60 1.30
C THR A 93 -25.36 2.60 0.49
N LEU A 94 -25.82 2.23 -0.72
CA LEU A 94 -25.07 1.33 -1.59
C LEU A 94 -23.73 1.92 -2.02
N ARG A 95 -23.67 3.23 -2.26
CA ARG A 95 -22.41 3.93 -2.55
C ARG A 95 -21.44 3.86 -1.37
N GLN A 96 -21.92 4.03 -0.14
CA GLN A 96 -21.09 3.90 1.07
C GLN A 96 -20.56 2.47 1.24
N ASP A 97 -21.42 1.47 1.09
CA ASP A 97 -21.04 0.06 1.19
C ASP A 97 -19.98 -0.30 0.13
N LEU A 98 -20.16 0.19 -1.11
CA LEU A 98 -19.20 -0.03 -2.19
C LEU A 98 -17.85 0.62 -1.88
N GLN A 99 -17.84 1.86 -1.38
CA GLN A 99 -16.63 2.55 -0.95
C GLN A 99 -15.91 1.81 0.18
N GLU A 100 -16.65 1.26 1.15
CA GLU A 100 -16.09 0.46 2.23
C GLU A 100 -15.48 -0.84 1.70
N VAL A 101 -16.22 -1.59 0.88
CA VAL A 101 -15.72 -2.83 0.25
C VAL A 101 -14.46 -2.56 -0.57
N ASN A 102 -14.44 -1.46 -1.32
CA ASN A 102 -13.26 -1.05 -2.08
C ASN A 102 -12.06 -0.74 -1.17
N LEU A 103 -12.26 0.00 -0.08
CA LEU A 103 -11.21 0.27 0.89
C LEU A 103 -10.68 -1.02 1.53
N LEU A 104 -11.58 -1.93 1.92
CA LEU A 104 -11.22 -3.22 2.53
C LEU A 104 -10.46 -4.11 1.55
N ASN A 105 -10.90 -4.18 0.29
CA ASN A 105 -10.23 -4.93 -0.77
C ASN A 105 -8.84 -4.36 -1.05
N ALA A 106 -8.70 -3.03 -1.11
CA ALA A 106 -7.40 -2.38 -1.24
C ALA A 106 -6.47 -2.74 -0.06
N LYS A 107 -6.95 -2.62 1.19
CA LYS A 107 -6.18 -3.00 2.40
C LYS A 107 -5.72 -4.45 2.34
N TYR A 108 -6.63 -5.37 2.01
CA TYR A 108 -6.32 -6.80 1.87
C TYR A 108 -5.29 -7.06 0.76
N LEU A 109 -5.48 -6.45 -0.41
CA LEU A 109 -4.59 -6.63 -1.56
C LEU A 109 -3.17 -6.13 -1.23
N TYR A 110 -3.01 -4.90 -0.76
CA TYR A 110 -1.69 -4.32 -0.51
C TYR A 110 -0.98 -5.00 0.67
N MET A 111 -1.72 -5.42 1.70
CA MET A 111 -1.20 -6.27 2.77
C MET A 111 -0.62 -7.58 2.19
N ASN A 112 -1.41 -8.33 1.42
CA ASN A 112 -0.99 -9.59 0.83
C ASN A 112 0.16 -9.41 -0.15
N LYS A 113 0.14 -8.36 -0.96
CA LYS A 113 1.22 -8.01 -1.89
C LYS A 113 2.52 -7.77 -1.14
N LEU A 114 2.48 -7.05 -0.01
CA LEU A 114 3.67 -6.82 0.81
C LEU A 114 4.19 -8.12 1.41
N PHE A 115 3.30 -8.95 1.97
CA PHE A 115 3.66 -10.23 2.61
C PHE A 115 4.19 -11.28 1.63
N LYS A 116 3.73 -11.27 0.38
CA LYS A 116 4.27 -12.13 -0.69
C LYS A 116 5.63 -11.64 -1.18
N SER A 117 5.81 -10.31 -1.29
CA SER A 117 7.04 -9.72 -1.83
C SER A 117 8.21 -9.69 -0.85
N LYS A 118 7.97 -9.80 0.46
CA LYS A 118 8.97 -9.70 1.53
C LYS A 118 8.79 -10.79 2.57
N SER A 119 9.90 -11.41 2.97
CA SER A 119 9.94 -12.34 4.10
C SER A 119 9.95 -11.56 5.43
N LEU A 120 8.76 -11.19 5.90
CA LEU A 120 8.56 -10.45 7.14
C LEU A 120 8.36 -11.40 8.34
N THR A 121 8.89 -11.02 9.49
CA THR A 121 8.57 -11.66 10.79
C THR A 121 7.13 -11.39 11.21
N GLU A 122 6.56 -12.22 12.07
CA GLU A 122 5.17 -12.07 12.53
C GLU A 122 4.93 -10.70 13.20
N SER A 123 5.88 -10.22 14.00
CA SER A 123 5.80 -8.89 14.60
C SER A 123 5.83 -7.75 13.57
N GLN A 124 6.50 -7.93 12.43
CA GLN A 124 6.48 -6.94 11.33
C GLN A 124 5.16 -6.99 10.57
N LYS A 125 4.59 -8.19 10.36
CA LYS A 125 3.27 -8.33 9.72
C LYS A 125 2.19 -7.61 10.53
N VAL A 126 2.18 -7.76 11.85
CA VAL A 126 1.24 -7.03 12.72
C VAL A 126 1.41 -5.51 12.60
N LYS A 127 2.64 -5.01 12.46
CA LYS A 127 2.89 -3.58 12.24
C LYS A 127 2.37 -3.08 10.89
N VAL A 128 2.53 -3.88 9.84
CA VAL A 128 1.99 -3.59 8.50
C VAL A 128 0.46 -3.52 8.54
N VAL A 129 -0.19 -4.51 9.17
CA VAL A 129 -1.65 -4.53 9.32
C VAL A 129 -2.12 -3.28 10.04
N ASN A 130 -1.51 -2.95 11.19
CA ASN A 130 -1.87 -1.76 11.96
C ASN A 130 -1.61 -0.44 11.17
N ALA A 131 -0.62 -0.41 10.28
CA ALA A 131 -0.34 0.78 9.47
C ALA A 131 -1.37 0.95 8.34
N LEU A 132 -1.72 -0.13 7.64
CA LEU A 132 -2.74 -0.12 6.59
C LEU A 132 -4.15 0.10 7.16
N ASP A 133 -4.43 -0.35 8.38
CA ASP A 133 -5.74 -0.19 9.02
C ASP A 133 -6.09 1.28 9.28
N ARG A 134 -5.07 2.11 9.58
CA ARG A 134 -5.23 3.56 9.80
C ARG A 134 -5.61 4.36 8.56
N ALA A 135 -5.43 3.80 7.35
CA ALA A 135 -5.76 4.48 6.12
C ALA A 135 -7.29 4.54 5.93
N THR A 136 -7.77 5.71 5.50
CA THR A 136 -9.22 6.00 5.35
C THR A 136 -9.68 5.98 3.90
N ASN A 137 -8.76 6.12 2.95
CA ASN A 137 -9.02 6.10 1.52
C ASN A 137 -8.04 5.19 0.78
N VAL A 138 -8.39 4.78 -0.44
CA VAL A 138 -7.58 3.87 -1.26
C VAL A 138 -6.22 4.46 -1.62
N ALA A 139 -6.13 5.77 -1.82
CA ALA A 139 -4.87 6.46 -2.12
C ALA A 139 -3.88 6.42 -0.93
N GLU A 140 -4.36 6.59 0.30
CA GLU A 140 -3.58 6.44 1.53
C GLU A 140 -3.09 5.00 1.71
N VAL A 141 -3.94 4.00 1.43
CA VAL A 141 -3.53 2.59 1.46
C VAL A 141 -2.38 2.36 0.47
N LYS A 142 -2.46 2.93 -0.74
CA LYS A 142 -1.38 2.85 -1.73
C LYS A 142 -0.10 3.55 -1.26
N ASN A 143 -0.20 4.78 -0.79
CA ASN A 143 0.95 5.56 -0.32
C ASN A 143 1.63 4.90 0.90
N THR A 144 0.85 4.37 1.84
CA THR A 144 1.36 3.63 2.99
C THR A 144 2.02 2.33 2.57
N TYR A 145 1.46 1.59 1.61
CA TYR A 145 2.10 0.42 1.00
C TYR A 145 3.45 0.77 0.36
N GLU A 146 3.52 1.82 -0.46
CA GLU A 146 4.76 2.26 -1.11
C GLU A 146 5.82 2.62 -0.08
N THR A 147 5.44 3.41 0.93
CA THR A 147 6.32 3.77 2.05
C THR A 147 6.81 2.54 2.82
N LEU A 148 5.92 1.59 3.13
CA LEU A 148 6.29 0.36 3.83
C LEU A 148 7.20 -0.51 2.98
N LYS A 149 6.90 -0.67 1.69
CA LYS A 149 7.71 -1.43 0.74
C LYS A 149 9.14 -0.90 0.68
N GLU A 150 9.31 0.42 0.63
CA GLU A 150 10.62 1.06 0.68
C GLU A 150 11.30 0.88 2.04
N SER A 151 10.56 1.01 3.15
CA SER A 151 11.12 0.84 4.50
C SER A 151 11.69 -0.55 4.75
N PHE A 152 11.08 -1.60 4.17
CA PHE A 152 11.57 -2.99 4.26
C PHE A 152 12.63 -3.33 3.21
N ASN A 153 12.90 -2.44 2.25
CA ASN A 153 14.07 -2.54 1.38
C ASN A 153 15.31 -2.02 2.14
N GLU A 154 15.68 -2.67 3.24
CA GLU A 154 16.99 -2.45 3.82
C GLU A 154 18.04 -3.02 2.86
N THR A 155 18.64 -2.14 2.04
CA THR A 155 20.00 -2.37 1.55
C THR A 155 20.81 -2.70 2.77
N LYS A 156 21.33 -3.93 2.88
CA LYS A 156 22.28 -4.33 3.93
C LYS A 156 23.26 -3.18 4.08
N LYS A 157 23.11 -2.36 5.12
CA LYS A 157 24.11 -1.33 5.42
C LYS A 157 25.33 -2.16 5.73
N ALA A 158 26.26 -2.21 4.77
CA ALA A 158 27.58 -2.74 5.01
C ALA A 158 28.02 -2.04 6.29
N GLN A 159 28.19 -2.80 7.37
CA GLN A 159 28.73 -2.25 8.60
C GLN A 159 30.02 -1.57 8.16
N LEU A 160 30.03 -0.24 8.18
CA LEU A 160 31.22 0.55 7.92
C LEU A 160 32.21 0.08 8.98
N LYS A 161 33.07 -0.85 8.57
CA LYS A 161 34.17 -1.37 9.37
C LYS A 161 35.20 -0.27 9.35
N GLU A 162 34.93 0.81 10.06
CA GLU A 162 35.87 1.91 10.24
C GLU A 162 37.06 1.35 11.01
N SER A 163 38.08 0.97 10.23
CA SER A 163 39.47 0.80 10.64
C SER A 163 39.69 0.19 12.02
N ILE A 164 39.35 -1.08 12.18
CA ILE A 164 40.09 -1.95 13.09
C ILE A 164 41.51 -2.08 12.48
N GLY A 165 42.47 -1.27 12.95
CA GLY A 165 43.89 -1.67 12.88
C GLY A 165 44.91 -0.79 12.16
N PHE A 166 44.62 0.42 11.65
CA PHE A 166 45.68 1.24 11.03
C PHE A 166 46.45 2.14 12.02
N ALA A 167 45.83 2.51 13.16
CA ALA A 167 46.45 3.43 14.12
C ALA A 167 47.44 2.77 15.10
N SER A 168 47.52 1.43 15.15
CA SER A 168 48.32 0.71 16.15
C SER A 168 49.34 -0.28 15.57
N GLN A 169 49.57 -0.29 14.25
CA GLN A 169 50.71 -1.04 13.73
C GLN A 169 51.98 -0.25 14.07
N ALA A 170 52.70 -0.70 15.11
CA ALA A 170 53.94 -0.09 15.57
C ALA A 170 54.91 0.08 14.39
N ALA A 171 55.14 1.33 13.99
CA ALA A 171 56.22 1.66 13.06
C ALA A 171 57.53 1.18 13.69
N GLY A 172 58.25 0.31 12.98
CA GLY A 172 59.34 -0.54 13.46
C GLY A 172 60.30 0.05 14.50
N VAL A 173 60.88 -0.83 15.32
CA VAL A 173 61.91 -0.50 16.33
C VAL A 173 63.06 0.25 15.67
N ALA A 174 63.24 1.52 16.05
CA ALA A 174 64.37 2.32 15.59
C ALA A 174 65.71 1.71 16.06
N PRO A 175 66.73 1.59 15.18
CA PRO A 175 68.03 1.09 15.58
C PRO A 175 68.70 2.07 16.55
N LYS A 176 69.10 1.58 17.73
CA LYS A 176 69.85 2.37 18.71
C LYS A 176 71.27 2.59 18.19
N ALA A 177 71.55 3.77 17.64
CA ALA A 177 72.91 4.19 17.34
C ALA A 177 73.60 4.68 18.62
N ASN A 178 74.74 4.08 18.99
CA ASN A 178 75.57 4.58 20.08
C ASN A 178 76.38 5.79 19.55
N ILE A 179 76.07 6.98 20.05
CA ILE A 179 76.65 8.27 19.61
C ILE A 179 77.98 8.61 20.33
N VAL A 180 78.49 7.73 21.18
CA VAL A 180 79.74 7.95 21.91
C VAL A 180 80.84 7.11 21.27
N ASP A 181 81.85 7.77 20.73
CA ASP A 181 83.06 7.14 20.22
C ASP A 181 83.79 6.47 21.40
N ALA A 182 83.82 5.14 21.41
CA ALA A 182 84.34 4.39 22.55
C ALA A 182 85.87 4.46 22.56
N ASP A 183 86.43 4.84 23.71
CA ASP A 183 87.87 4.89 23.96
C ASP A 183 88.57 3.59 23.49
N PRO A 184 89.73 3.64 22.79
CA PRO A 184 90.34 2.45 22.18
C PRO A 184 90.60 1.30 23.16
N PHE A 185 90.86 1.63 24.43
CA PHE A 185 91.02 0.64 25.50
C PHE A 185 89.74 -0.15 25.78
N ILE A 186 88.57 0.49 25.76
CA ILE A 186 87.29 -0.17 25.99
C ILE A 186 86.94 -1.09 24.82
N ASN A 187 87.23 -0.70 23.58
CA ASN A 187 87.04 -1.58 22.43
C ASN A 187 87.93 -2.84 22.53
N ARG A 188 89.20 -2.71 22.93
CA ARG A 188 90.10 -3.86 23.10
C ARG A 188 89.61 -4.83 24.19
N TRP A 189 89.15 -4.31 25.33
CA TRP A 189 88.56 -5.14 26.38
C TRP A 189 87.23 -5.77 25.96
N GLN A 190 86.39 -5.09 25.18
CA GLN A 190 85.18 -5.67 24.62
C GLN A 190 85.48 -6.82 23.64
N THR A 191 86.57 -6.74 22.86
CA THR A 191 87.02 -7.84 22.01
C THR A 191 87.56 -9.02 22.82
N LEU A 192 88.39 -8.76 23.84
CA LEU A 192 88.91 -9.82 24.74
C LEU A 192 87.79 -10.52 25.53
N ALA A 193 86.76 -9.78 25.93
CA ALA A 193 85.59 -10.32 26.61
C ALA A 193 84.57 -10.98 25.65
N GLY A 194 84.81 -10.96 24.33
CA GLY A 194 83.94 -11.56 23.33
C GLY A 194 82.59 -10.86 23.13
N ILE A 195 82.46 -9.62 23.60
CA ILE A 195 81.20 -8.83 23.54
C ILE A 195 81.04 -8.18 22.16
N LYS A 196 82.15 -7.77 21.54
CA LYS A 196 82.23 -7.39 20.13
C LYS A 196 83.11 -8.40 19.41
N LYS A 197 82.60 -8.98 18.32
CA LYS A 197 83.35 -9.91 17.45
C LYS A 197 84.10 -9.16 16.37
#